data_AF-A0AB36F907-F1
#
_entry.id   AF-A0AB36F907-F1
#
_cell.length_a   1.000
_cell.length_b   1.000
_cell.length_c   1.000
_cell.angle_alpha   90.00
_cell.angle_beta   90.00
_cell.angle_gamma   90.00
#
_symmetry.space_group_name_H-M   'P 1'
#
loop_
_entity.id
_entity.type
_entity.pdbx_description
1 polymer ?
#
loop_
_entity_poly.entity_id
_entity_poly.type
_entity_poly.pdbx_seq_one_letter_code
_entity_poly.pdbx_strand_id
1 'polypeptide(L)'
;MKKYLYLTKPEWVFPWIRGGVVPLFQASTYLSDERDGVMTPDENLIDTSTHDIKAYGNLARIQGGGCISFTNSTINGVFHPGTIKFEQRVEDGLVLCLANSKSSEIARRLGKRACVEISDVEHLKRYLDRQLGIESAMRACEYTNGHNRNHFLKSSLDSWQDEFRIFWPGAKSTRVSIPSGMAKKVKI
;
A
#
# COMPACT_ATOMS: atom_id res chain seq x y z
N MET A 1 5.95 -16.83 8.68
CA MET A 1 4.51 -16.84 8.32
C MET A 1 4.37 -16.78 6.81
N LYS A 2 3.39 -17.49 6.24
CA LYS A 2 3.17 -17.53 4.78
C LYS A 2 2.61 -16.21 4.27
N LYS A 3 2.95 -15.84 3.03
CA LYS A 3 2.41 -14.67 2.33
C LYS A 3 1.95 -15.08 0.93
N TYR A 4 0.90 -14.44 0.45
CA TYR A 4 0.23 -14.81 -0.79
C TYR A 4 0.22 -13.64 -1.76
N LEU A 5 0.62 -13.89 -3.01
CA LEU A 5 0.52 -12.91 -4.08
C LEU A 5 -0.60 -13.32 -5.02
N TYR A 6 -1.62 -12.47 -5.11
CA TYR A 6 -2.75 -12.66 -6.03
C TYR A 6 -2.49 -11.93 -7.36
N LEU A 7 -2.70 -12.64 -8.45
CA LEU A 7 -2.36 -12.22 -9.80
C LEU A 7 -3.62 -12.13 -10.66
N THR A 8 -3.71 -11.08 -11.48
CA THR A 8 -4.85 -10.85 -12.38
C THR A 8 -4.86 -11.89 -13.51
N LYS A 9 -3.69 -12.30 -14.01
CA LYS A 9 -3.57 -13.24 -15.13
C LYS A 9 -2.88 -14.54 -14.70
N PRO A 10 -3.40 -15.73 -15.05
CA PRO A 10 -2.78 -17.01 -14.70
C PRO A 10 -1.36 -17.20 -15.22
N GLU A 11 -1.05 -16.66 -16.41
CA GLU A 11 0.28 -16.73 -17.03
C GLU A 11 1.35 -16.01 -16.20
N TRP A 12 0.96 -15.02 -15.38
CA TRP A 12 1.90 -14.32 -14.50
C TRP A 12 2.40 -15.17 -13.35
N VAL A 13 1.80 -16.35 -13.10
CA VAL A 13 2.29 -17.30 -12.08
C VAL A 13 3.67 -17.84 -12.44
N PHE A 14 3.94 -18.07 -13.72
CA PHE A 14 5.15 -18.73 -14.19
C PHE A 14 6.45 -18.06 -13.70
N PRO A 15 6.67 -16.73 -13.91
CA PRO A 15 7.90 -16.07 -13.49
C PRO A 15 8.14 -16.12 -11.97
N TRP A 16 7.09 -16.20 -11.15
CA TRP A 16 7.23 -16.32 -9.70
C TRP A 16 7.69 -17.70 -9.24
N ILE A 17 7.38 -18.75 -10.00
CA ILE A 17 7.68 -20.14 -9.62
C ILE A 17 8.97 -20.62 -10.27
N ARG A 18 9.11 -20.41 -11.57
CA ARG A 18 10.22 -20.92 -12.39
C ARG A 18 11.32 -19.89 -12.60
N GLY A 19 11.12 -18.68 -12.09
CA GLY A 19 11.96 -17.54 -12.32
C GLY A 19 11.63 -16.82 -13.62
N GLY A 20 11.98 -15.54 -13.68
CA GLY A 20 11.68 -14.69 -14.81
C GLY A 20 11.62 -13.23 -14.40
N VAL A 21 11.22 -12.36 -15.33
CA VAL A 21 11.18 -10.92 -15.10
C VAL A 21 9.74 -10.46 -14.88
N VAL A 22 9.48 -9.80 -13.76
CA VAL A 22 8.16 -9.25 -13.40
C VAL A 22 8.22 -7.73 -13.30
N PRO A 23 7.15 -7.00 -13.68
CA PRO A 23 7.06 -5.58 -13.41
C PRO A 23 6.76 -5.33 -11.93
N LEU A 24 7.40 -4.32 -11.36
CA LEU A 24 7.00 -3.66 -10.11
C LEU A 24 6.65 -2.21 -10.44
N PHE A 25 5.52 -1.76 -9.91
CA PHE A 25 5.00 -0.43 -10.17
C PHE A 25 5.04 0.42 -8.90
N GLN A 26 5.13 1.73 -9.11
CA GLN A 26 4.97 2.69 -8.04
C GLN A 26 3.54 2.67 -7.50
N ALA A 27 3.38 3.00 -6.21
CA ALA A 27 2.07 3.13 -5.58
C ALA A 27 1.14 4.07 -6.38
N SER A 28 1.69 5.16 -6.91
CA SER A 28 0.95 6.11 -7.78
C SER A 28 0.39 5.50 -9.07
N THR A 29 1.01 4.46 -9.63
CA THR A 29 0.52 3.78 -10.84
C THR A 29 -0.85 3.14 -10.60
N TYR A 30 -1.12 2.70 -9.37
CA TYR A 30 -2.41 2.08 -9.02
C TYR A 30 -3.52 3.10 -8.75
N LEU A 31 -3.21 4.41 -8.73
CA LEU A 31 -4.19 5.49 -8.59
C LEU A 31 -4.82 5.89 -9.92
N SER A 32 -4.11 5.68 -11.04
CA SER A 32 -4.56 6.05 -12.38
C SER A 32 -5.21 4.85 -13.08
N ASP A 33 -6.54 4.82 -13.18
CA ASP A 33 -7.43 4.10 -14.12
C ASP A 33 -7.16 2.63 -14.57
N GLU A 34 -6.08 1.95 -14.19
CA GLU A 34 -5.71 0.62 -14.72
C GLU A 34 -6.33 -0.57 -13.97
N ARG A 35 -7.09 -0.32 -12.90
CA ARG A 35 -7.99 -1.32 -12.30
C ARG A 35 -9.41 -0.88 -12.56
N ASP A 36 -10.20 -1.72 -13.24
CA ASP A 36 -11.65 -1.60 -13.44
C ASP A 36 -12.42 -1.16 -12.16
N GLY A 37 -12.35 0.12 -11.79
CA GLY A 37 -13.01 0.73 -10.63
C GLY A 37 -12.44 0.43 -9.23
N VAL A 38 -11.41 -0.41 -9.04
CA VAL A 38 -10.83 -0.69 -7.71
C VAL A 38 -9.63 0.22 -7.46
N MET A 39 -9.89 1.52 -7.23
CA MET A 39 -8.87 2.46 -6.79
C MET A 39 -8.39 2.08 -5.37
N THR A 40 -7.08 2.04 -5.15
CA THR A 40 -6.46 2.05 -3.82
C THR A 40 -5.88 3.44 -3.58
N PRO A 41 -6.73 4.46 -3.32
CA PRO A 41 -6.34 5.88 -3.36
C PRO A 41 -5.27 6.29 -2.34
N ASP A 42 -4.97 5.43 -1.37
CA ASP A 42 -4.28 5.80 -0.15
C ASP A 42 -2.85 5.26 -0.04
N GLU A 43 -2.31 4.55 -1.05
CA GLU A 43 -1.03 3.84 -0.89
C GLU A 43 0.21 4.75 -0.85
N ASN A 44 0.08 5.96 -1.38
CA ASN A 44 1.13 6.99 -1.39
C ASN A 44 0.79 8.23 -0.53
N LEU A 45 -0.39 8.27 0.09
CA LEU A 45 -0.81 9.34 0.98
C LEU A 45 -0.33 9.05 2.40
N ILE A 46 0.40 10.00 2.97
CA ILE A 46 0.77 10.01 4.38
C ILE A 46 -0.05 11.10 5.07
N ASP A 47 -0.90 10.71 6.01
CA ASP A 47 -1.71 11.63 6.83
C ASP A 47 -1.40 11.41 8.33
N THR A 48 -0.66 12.36 8.90
CA THR A 48 -0.27 12.43 10.31
C THR A 48 -1.03 13.52 11.07
N SER A 49 -2.16 13.97 10.51
CA SER A 49 -3.01 14.99 11.13
C SER A 49 -3.52 14.52 12.48
N THR A 50 -3.55 15.44 13.44
CA THR A 50 -4.14 15.23 14.78
C THR A 50 -5.66 15.12 14.74
N HIS A 51 -6.29 15.71 13.73
CA HIS A 51 -7.74 15.72 13.55
C HIS A 51 -8.07 15.54 12.08
N ASP A 52 -9.26 15.01 11.78
CA ASP A 52 -9.76 14.92 10.41
C ASP A 52 -10.12 16.31 9.89
N ILE A 53 -9.46 16.74 8.81
CA ILE A 53 -9.72 18.03 8.17
C ILE A 53 -11.17 18.15 7.68
N LYS A 54 -11.81 17.03 7.32
CA LYS A 54 -13.21 16.99 6.89
C LYS A 54 -14.18 17.39 7.99
N ALA A 55 -13.82 17.15 9.26
CA ALA A 55 -14.63 17.57 10.41
C ALA A 55 -14.71 19.11 10.54
N TYR A 56 -13.81 19.83 9.87
CA TYR A 56 -13.75 21.30 9.87
C TYR A 56 -14.27 21.92 8.57
N GLY A 57 -14.97 21.15 7.73
CA GLY A 57 -15.63 21.63 6.52
C GLY A 57 -14.65 22.27 5.54
N ASN A 58 -14.91 23.53 5.15
CA ASN A 58 -14.11 24.28 4.19
C ASN A 58 -13.01 25.14 4.84
N LEU A 59 -12.67 24.91 6.11
CA LEU A 59 -11.67 25.71 6.83
C LEU A 59 -10.33 25.78 6.07
N ALA A 60 -9.88 24.63 5.59
CA ALA A 60 -8.65 24.50 4.83
C ALA A 60 -8.71 23.29 3.91
N ARG A 61 -8.00 23.36 2.79
CA ARG A 61 -7.79 22.24 1.88
C ARG A 61 -6.30 22.12 1.60
N ILE A 62 -5.72 20.95 1.87
CA ILE A 62 -4.34 20.64 1.51
C ILE A 62 -4.35 20.04 0.10
N GLN A 63 -3.66 20.66 -0.86
CA GLN A 63 -3.48 20.13 -2.21
C GLN A 63 -2.01 19.82 -2.44
N GLY A 64 -1.70 18.58 -2.84
CA GLY A 64 -0.31 18.17 -3.11
C GLY A 64 0.57 17.95 -1.88
N GLY A 65 -0.03 17.93 -0.68
CA GLY A 65 0.67 17.87 0.59
C GLY A 65 0.95 19.24 1.21
N GLY A 66 1.16 19.27 2.51
CA GLY A 66 1.33 20.48 3.30
C GLY A 66 1.06 20.23 4.78
N CYS A 67 1.44 21.23 5.58
CA CYS A 67 1.18 21.25 7.02
C CYS A 67 0.50 22.58 7.36
N ILE A 68 -0.64 22.50 8.06
CA ILE A 68 -1.38 23.64 8.59
C ILE A 68 -1.56 23.39 10.07
N SER A 69 -1.23 24.38 10.89
CA SER A 69 -1.43 24.30 12.33
C SER A 69 -2.15 25.53 12.86
N PHE A 70 -3.08 25.29 13.78
CA PHE A 70 -3.82 26.30 14.52
C PHE A 70 -3.51 26.09 15.99
N THR A 71 -3.13 27.14 16.71
CA THR A 71 -2.86 27.06 18.16
C THR A 71 -3.77 28.03 18.89
N ASN A 72 -4.47 27.57 19.92
CA ASN A 72 -5.41 28.36 20.73
C ASN A 72 -6.32 29.23 19.86
N SER A 73 -7.04 28.59 18.93
CA SER A 73 -7.78 29.27 17.86
C SER A 73 -9.28 29.05 17.99
N THR A 74 -10.07 30.01 17.56
CA THR A 74 -11.53 29.87 17.46
C THR A 74 -11.91 29.51 16.04
N ILE A 75 -12.57 28.36 15.86
CA ILE A 75 -13.01 27.86 14.55
C ILE A 75 -14.52 27.65 14.63
N ASN A 76 -15.27 28.21 13.67
CA ASN A 76 -16.75 28.15 13.64
C ASN A 76 -17.42 28.59 14.96
N GLY A 77 -16.85 29.60 15.64
CA GLY A 77 -17.37 30.13 16.91
C GLY A 77 -17.01 29.31 18.16
N VAL A 78 -16.27 28.20 18.03
CA VAL A 78 -15.83 27.36 19.14
C VAL A 78 -14.33 27.57 19.39
N PHE A 79 -13.95 27.81 20.65
CA PHE A 79 -12.54 27.91 21.03
C PHE A 79 -11.92 26.53 21.16
N HIS A 80 -10.81 26.30 20.45
CA HIS A 80 -10.03 25.08 20.51
C HIS A 80 -8.71 25.35 21.25
N PRO A 81 -8.60 24.98 22.54
CA PRO A 81 -7.34 25.08 23.27
C PRO A 81 -6.34 24.03 22.78
N GLY A 82 -5.06 24.39 22.75
CA GLY A 82 -3.98 23.52 22.25
C GLY A 82 -3.74 23.67 20.75
N THR A 83 -3.13 22.65 20.14
CA THR A 83 -2.73 22.68 18.72
C THR A 83 -3.54 21.69 17.89
N ILE A 84 -4.23 22.21 16.88
CA ILE A 84 -4.80 21.42 15.78
C ILE A 84 -3.78 21.43 14.65
N LYS A 85 -3.30 20.26 14.25
CA LYS A 85 -2.38 20.09 13.12
C LYS A 85 -3.01 19.21 12.05
N PHE A 86 -3.07 19.73 10.82
CA PHE A 86 -3.36 18.99 9.60
C PHE A 86 -2.07 18.83 8.82
N GLU A 87 -1.63 17.59 8.59
CA GLU A 87 -0.36 17.30 7.96
C GLU A 87 -0.54 16.12 7.01
N GLN A 88 -0.45 16.44 5.72
CA GLN A 88 -0.55 15.46 4.64
C GLN A 88 0.65 15.59 3.74
N ARG A 89 1.18 14.48 3.23
CA ARG A 89 2.20 14.51 2.18
C ARG A 89 2.03 13.31 1.26
N VAL A 90 2.54 13.44 0.05
CA VAL A 90 2.62 12.33 -0.89
C VAL A 90 4.04 11.79 -0.86
N GLU A 91 4.17 10.50 -0.61
CA GLU A 91 5.43 9.76 -0.72
C GLU A 91 5.19 8.62 -1.69
N ASP A 92 5.99 8.54 -2.75
CA ASP A 92 5.81 7.53 -3.78
C ASP A 92 7.02 6.59 -3.84
N GLY A 93 6.80 5.38 -4.32
CA GLY A 93 7.80 4.32 -4.30
C GLY A 93 7.22 3.02 -4.83
N LEU A 94 8.09 2.04 -5.11
CA LEU A 94 7.65 0.72 -5.53
C LEU A 94 6.91 0.03 -4.38
N VAL A 95 5.82 -0.64 -4.70
CA VAL A 95 5.05 -1.44 -3.75
C VAL A 95 4.82 -2.84 -4.28
N LEU A 96 5.04 -3.83 -3.42
CA LEU A 96 4.61 -5.20 -3.63
C LEU A 96 3.58 -5.57 -2.57
N CYS A 97 2.32 -5.69 -3.01
CA CYS A 97 1.19 -6.06 -2.18
C CYS A 97 1.04 -7.60 -2.12
N LEU A 98 1.10 -8.14 -0.92
CA LEU A 98 0.85 -9.54 -0.58
C LEU A 98 -0.34 -9.61 0.40
N ALA A 99 -0.84 -10.80 0.68
CA ALA A 99 -1.80 -11.05 1.76
C ALA A 99 -1.21 -11.99 2.83
N ASN A 100 -1.63 -11.82 4.08
CA ASN A 100 -1.25 -12.72 5.17
C ASN A 100 -2.00 -14.05 5.11
N SER A 101 -3.22 -14.07 4.53
CA SER A 101 -4.06 -15.26 4.40
C SER A 101 -4.38 -15.63 2.94
N LYS A 102 -4.63 -16.93 2.75
CA LYS A 102 -5.13 -17.49 1.48
C LYS A 102 -6.65 -17.56 1.53
N SER A 103 -7.33 -16.75 0.74
CA SER A 103 -8.78 -16.63 0.71
C SER A 103 -9.28 -16.45 -0.72
N SER A 104 -10.24 -17.31 -1.11
CA SER A 104 -10.95 -17.17 -2.37
C SER A 104 -11.82 -15.91 -2.41
N GLU A 105 -12.26 -15.43 -1.24
CA GLU A 105 -12.98 -14.16 -1.13
C GLU A 105 -12.09 -12.97 -1.47
N ILE A 106 -10.86 -12.94 -0.95
CA ILE A 106 -9.87 -11.90 -1.29
C ILE A 106 -9.64 -11.88 -2.80
N ALA A 107 -9.36 -13.05 -3.39
CA ALA A 107 -9.15 -13.16 -4.83
C ALA A 107 -10.35 -12.66 -5.64
N ARG A 108 -11.58 -13.06 -5.26
CA ARG A 108 -12.82 -12.66 -5.93
C ARG A 108 -13.03 -11.14 -5.87
N ARG A 109 -12.90 -10.55 -4.68
CA ARG A 109 -13.12 -9.11 -4.47
C ARG A 109 -12.06 -8.24 -5.17
N LEU A 110 -10.83 -8.75 -5.30
CA LEU A 110 -9.74 -8.07 -6.03
C LEU A 110 -9.71 -8.38 -7.54
N GLY A 111 -10.63 -9.20 -8.06
CA GLY A 111 -10.66 -9.62 -9.47
C GLY A 111 -9.44 -10.45 -9.90
N LYS A 112 -8.85 -11.23 -8.97
CA LYS A 112 -7.62 -12.00 -9.20
C LYS A 112 -7.94 -13.43 -9.59
N ARG A 113 -7.21 -13.95 -10.59
CA ARG A 113 -7.47 -15.26 -11.23
C ARG A 113 -6.43 -16.31 -10.90
N ALA A 114 -5.32 -15.93 -10.27
CA ALA A 114 -4.33 -16.87 -9.79
C ALA A 114 -3.69 -16.40 -8.47
N CYS A 115 -3.06 -17.34 -7.76
CA CYS A 115 -2.39 -17.07 -6.50
C CYS A 115 -1.11 -17.89 -6.40
N VAL A 116 -0.07 -17.28 -5.84
CA VAL A 116 1.16 -17.99 -5.43
C VAL A 116 1.42 -17.76 -3.95
N GLU A 117 1.98 -18.76 -3.28
CA GLU A 117 2.50 -18.63 -1.92
C GLU A 117 4.00 -18.33 -2.01
N ILE A 118 4.44 -17.22 -1.42
CA ILE A 118 5.85 -16.84 -1.34
C ILE A 118 6.55 -17.77 -0.34
N SER A 119 7.61 -18.43 -0.79
CA SER A 119 8.33 -19.44 -0.01
C SER A 119 9.00 -18.83 1.23
N ASP A 120 9.69 -17.70 1.03
CA ASP A 120 10.36 -16.94 2.08
C ASP A 120 10.33 -15.44 1.69
N VAL A 121 9.52 -14.66 2.43
CA VAL A 121 9.32 -13.23 2.15
C VAL A 121 10.57 -12.40 2.51
N GLU A 122 11.33 -12.80 3.53
CA GLU A 122 12.58 -12.14 3.93
C GLU A 122 13.66 -12.34 2.86
N HIS A 123 13.73 -13.56 2.33
CA HIS A 123 14.64 -13.85 1.23
C HIS A 123 14.26 -13.08 -0.04
N LEU A 124 12.97 -13.06 -0.41
CA LEU A 124 12.48 -12.27 -1.54
C LEU A 124 12.82 -10.78 -1.37
N LYS A 125 12.52 -10.21 -0.18
CA LYS A 125 12.86 -8.82 0.18
C LYS A 125 14.34 -8.54 -0.05
N ARG A 126 15.23 -9.30 0.60
CA ARG A 126 16.70 -9.10 0.49
C ARG A 126 17.18 -9.23 -0.95
N TYR A 127 16.58 -10.11 -1.74
CA TYR A 127 16.92 -10.28 -3.14
C TYR A 127 16.51 -9.06 -3.99
N LEU A 128 15.30 -8.55 -3.78
CA LEU A 128 14.79 -7.36 -4.47
C LEU A 128 15.52 -6.09 -4.04
N ASP A 129 15.79 -5.91 -2.75
CA ASP A 129 16.58 -4.80 -2.21
C ASP A 129 17.96 -4.71 -2.89
N ARG A 130 18.65 -5.84 -3.02
CA ARG A 130 19.94 -5.91 -3.71
C ARG A 130 19.84 -5.54 -5.20
N GLN A 131 18.78 -5.95 -5.89
CA GLN A 131 18.58 -5.58 -7.29
C GLN A 131 18.25 -4.09 -7.47
N LEU A 132 17.46 -3.53 -6.56
CA LEU A 132 17.01 -2.14 -6.62
C LEU A 132 18.04 -1.16 -6.06
N GLY A 133 18.99 -1.63 -5.24
CA GLY A 133 19.95 -0.79 -4.53
C GLY A 133 19.31 0.07 -3.44
N ILE A 134 18.08 -0.27 -3.01
CA ILE A 134 17.26 0.48 -2.05
C ILE A 134 16.80 -0.50 -0.98
N GLU A 135 16.96 -0.12 0.27
CA GLU A 135 16.39 -0.89 1.39
C GLU A 135 14.88 -0.68 1.46
N SER A 136 14.11 -1.77 1.44
CA SER A 136 12.67 -1.71 1.66
C SER A 136 12.29 -1.76 3.13
N ALA A 137 11.11 -1.20 3.43
CA ALA A 137 10.33 -1.56 4.60
C ALA A 137 9.35 -2.69 4.24
N MET A 138 9.12 -3.64 5.14
CA MET A 138 8.01 -4.57 5.01
C MET A 138 7.32 -4.85 6.34
N ARG A 139 5.99 -4.96 6.31
CA ARG A 139 5.16 -5.31 7.46
C ARG A 139 3.73 -5.61 7.01
N ALA A 140 2.95 -6.21 7.91
CA ALA A 140 1.51 -6.29 7.76
C ALA A 140 0.92 -4.88 7.82
N CYS A 141 -0.11 -4.62 7.02
CA CYS A 141 -0.85 -3.37 7.14
C CYS A 141 -1.67 -3.37 8.42
N GLU A 142 -1.62 -2.25 9.12
CA GLU A 142 -2.52 -1.90 10.20
C GLU A 142 -3.76 -1.19 9.64
N TYR A 143 -4.83 -1.18 10.44
CA TYR A 143 -6.12 -0.67 10.02
C TYR A 143 -6.68 0.29 11.07
N THR A 144 -7.20 1.41 10.60
CA THR A 144 -7.81 2.44 11.45
C THR A 144 -9.20 2.82 10.97
N ASN A 145 -10.08 3.19 11.91
CA ASN A 145 -11.36 3.84 11.61
C ASN A 145 -11.19 5.35 11.38
N GLY A 146 -10.02 5.91 11.66
CA GLY A 146 -9.72 7.33 11.53
C GLY A 146 -9.25 7.74 10.12
N HIS A 147 -8.89 9.01 9.99
CA HIS A 147 -8.39 9.62 8.75
C HIS A 147 -6.91 9.33 8.48
N ASN A 148 -6.12 8.94 9.49
CA ASN A 148 -4.69 8.72 9.32
C ASN A 148 -4.38 7.63 8.28
N ARG A 149 -3.37 7.88 7.46
CA ARG A 149 -2.92 6.98 6.38
C ARG A 149 -1.41 6.96 6.32
N ASN A 150 -0.84 5.82 5.93
CA ASN A 150 0.53 5.71 5.47
C ASN A 150 0.70 4.42 4.63
N HIS A 151 1.93 4.14 4.17
CA HIS A 151 2.24 2.94 3.39
C HIS A 151 1.84 1.62 4.05
N PHE A 152 1.61 1.59 5.36
CA PHE A 152 1.22 0.41 6.12
C PHE A 152 0.00 0.66 7.02
N LEU A 153 -0.71 1.78 6.91
CA LEU A 153 -1.91 2.09 7.68
C LEU A 153 -3.06 2.42 6.74
N LYS A 154 -4.08 1.56 6.72
CA LYS A 154 -5.23 1.66 5.82
C LYS A 154 -6.53 1.90 6.57
N SER A 155 -7.58 2.22 5.82
CA SER A 155 -8.95 2.18 6.34
C SER A 155 -9.32 0.79 6.83
N SER A 156 -10.05 0.69 7.95
CA SER A 156 -10.64 -0.55 8.43
C SER A 156 -11.61 -1.20 7.44
N LEU A 157 -12.19 -0.40 6.53
CA LEU A 157 -13.02 -0.90 5.42
C LEU A 157 -12.23 -1.81 4.46
N ASP A 158 -10.89 -1.72 4.46
CA ASP A 158 -9.98 -2.53 3.66
C ASP A 158 -9.36 -3.70 4.44
N SER A 159 -9.75 -3.90 5.70
CA SER A 159 -9.18 -4.96 6.56
C SER A 159 -9.36 -6.36 6.00
N TRP A 160 -10.41 -6.59 5.19
CA TRP A 160 -10.66 -7.85 4.50
C TRP A 160 -9.55 -8.24 3.50
N GLN A 161 -8.74 -7.28 3.03
CA GLN A 161 -7.60 -7.54 2.13
C GLN A 161 -6.48 -8.29 2.85
N ASP A 162 -6.43 -8.19 4.19
CA ASP A 162 -5.42 -8.81 5.05
C ASP A 162 -4.00 -8.61 4.51
N GLU A 163 -3.70 -7.35 4.18
CA GLU A 163 -2.56 -7.00 3.35
C GLU A 163 -1.23 -7.03 4.12
N PHE A 164 -0.19 -7.40 3.39
CA PHE A 164 1.21 -7.27 3.77
C PHE A 164 1.95 -6.59 2.64
N ARG A 165 2.74 -5.55 2.95
CA ARG A 165 3.44 -4.78 1.92
C ARG A 165 4.94 -4.92 2.06
N ILE A 166 5.62 -4.89 0.92
CA ILE A 166 7.02 -4.50 0.81
C ILE A 166 7.04 -3.18 0.04
N PHE A 167 7.70 -2.16 0.58
CA PHE A 167 7.72 -0.81 0.02
C PHE A 167 9.16 -0.29 -0.09
N TRP A 168 9.52 0.23 -1.27
CA TRP A 168 10.81 0.85 -1.55
C TRP A 168 10.61 2.35 -1.81
N PRO A 169 10.93 3.22 -0.83
CA PRO A 169 10.68 4.66 -0.94
C PRO A 169 11.50 5.27 -2.08
N GLY A 170 10.87 6.15 -2.87
CA GLY A 170 11.52 6.87 -3.98
C GLY A 170 11.87 6.03 -5.21
N ALA A 171 11.71 4.70 -5.14
CA ALA A 171 11.98 3.82 -6.27
C ALA A 171 10.98 4.03 -7.41
N LYS A 172 11.47 4.00 -8.66
CA LYS A 172 10.66 4.14 -9.88
C LYS A 172 10.15 2.80 -10.39
N SER A 173 9.02 2.80 -11.09
CA SER A 173 8.46 1.63 -11.76
C SER A 173 9.52 0.97 -12.63
N THR A 174 9.73 -0.33 -12.44
CA THR A 174 10.82 -1.05 -13.08
C THR A 174 10.49 -2.52 -13.23
N ARG A 175 11.37 -3.25 -13.90
CA ARG A 175 11.30 -4.70 -14.03
C ARG A 175 12.37 -5.33 -13.17
N VAL A 176 11.99 -6.33 -12.38
CA VAL A 176 12.91 -7.07 -11.51
C VAL A 176 12.96 -8.53 -11.94
N SER A 177 14.12 -9.14 -11.78
CA SER A 177 14.25 -10.58 -11.90
C SER A 177 13.71 -11.25 -10.64
N ILE A 178 13.04 -12.39 -10.80
CA ILE A 178 12.62 -13.29 -9.74
C ILE A 178 13.34 -14.62 -9.97
N PRO A 179 14.07 -15.15 -8.98
CA PRO A 179 14.72 -16.44 -9.13
C PRO A 179 13.71 -17.58 -9.01
N SER A 180 14.05 -18.72 -9.61
CA SER A 180 13.26 -19.95 -9.48
C SER A 180 13.11 -20.35 -8.01
N GLY A 181 11.94 -20.87 -7.64
CA GLY A 181 11.65 -21.34 -6.29
C GLY A 181 11.25 -20.26 -5.27
N MET A 182 11.16 -18.98 -5.66
CA MET A 182 10.67 -17.91 -4.77
C MET A 182 9.22 -18.08 -4.34
N ALA A 183 8.42 -18.75 -5.16
CA ALA A 183 7.03 -19.02 -4.84
C ALA A 183 6.59 -20.40 -5.36
N LYS A 184 5.44 -20.85 -4.86
CA LYS A 184 4.74 -22.04 -5.36
C LYS A 184 3.31 -21.70 -5.74
N LYS A 185 2.79 -22.37 -6.77
CA LYS A 185 1.39 -22.21 -7.18
C LYS A 185 0.49 -22.75 -6.08
N VAL A 186 -0.55 -22.00 -5.75
CA VAL A 186 -1.62 -22.48 -4.86
C VAL A 186 -2.96 -22.31 -5.55
N LYS A 187 -3.92 -23.16 -5.19
CA LYS A 187 -5.31 -22.96 -5.61
C LYS A 187 -5.88 -21.78 -4.83
N ILE A 188 -6.61 -20.92 -5.54
CA ILE A 188 -7.51 -19.93 -4.94
C ILE A 188 -8.58 -20.71 -4.18
#